data_AF-A0A061HWK1-F1
#
_entry.id   AF-A0A061HWK1-F1
#
_cell.length_a   1.000
_cell.length_b   1.000
_cell.length_c   1.000
_cell.angle_alpha   90.00
_cell.angle_beta   90.00
_cell.angle_gamma   90.00
#
_symmetry.space_group_name_H-M   'P 1'
#
loop_
_entity.id
_entity.type
_entity.pdbx_description
1 polymer ?
#
loop_
_entity_poly.entity_id
_entity_poly.type
_entity_poly.pdbx_seq_one_letter_code
_entity_poly.pdbx_strand_id
1 'polypeptide(L)'
;MDLRTMTQSLVTLTEDNMAFFSSQGPGETARRLSSVFAGIREQALGLEPTLGHLLGVAHHFDLDTETPANGYRSLVHTARCCLAHLLHKSRYVASNRRSIFFRASHNLAELEAYLAALTQLRALAYYAQRLLAINRPGVLFFEGDEGLTADFLREYVTLHKGCFYGRCLGFQIDPRASRAVGEHLTELSPNPLTLL
;
A
#
# COMPACT_ATOMS: atom_id res chain seq x y z
N MET A 1 -1.32 2.83 -19.44
CA MET A 1 -0.53 1.60 -19.21
C MET A 1 -1.36 0.68 -18.32
N ASP A 2 -1.54 -0.58 -18.72
CA ASP A 2 -2.22 -1.57 -17.87
C ASP A 2 -1.37 -1.91 -16.62
N LEU A 3 -1.98 -2.55 -15.61
CA LEU A 3 -1.31 -2.83 -14.34
C LEU A 3 -0.11 -3.76 -14.52
N ARG A 4 -0.27 -4.83 -15.31
CA ARG A 4 0.76 -5.86 -15.53
C ARG A 4 1.99 -5.27 -16.21
N THR A 5 1.81 -4.53 -17.29
CA THR A 5 2.90 -3.88 -18.05
C THR A 5 3.60 -2.83 -17.20
N MET A 6 2.86 -2.10 -16.36
CA MET A 6 3.45 -1.14 -15.41
C MET A 6 4.33 -1.84 -14.38
N THR A 7 3.83 -2.92 -13.77
CA THR A 7 4.59 -3.72 -12.80
C THR A 7 5.84 -4.32 -13.44
N GLN A 8 5.72 -4.92 -14.62
CA GLN A 8 6.87 -5.49 -15.35
C GLN A 8 7.92 -4.43 -15.66
N SER A 9 7.50 -3.26 -16.16
CA SER A 9 8.41 -2.14 -16.44
C SER A 9 9.13 -1.67 -15.18
N LEU A 10 8.42 -1.58 -14.06
CA LEU A 10 8.99 -1.20 -12.77
C LEU A 10 10.00 -2.23 -12.30
N VAL A 11 9.67 -3.52 -12.36
CA VAL A 11 10.56 -4.63 -11.98
C VAL A 11 11.88 -4.56 -12.77
N THR A 12 11.82 -4.46 -14.10
CA THR A 12 13.02 -4.35 -14.95
C THR A 12 13.90 -3.16 -14.55
N LEU A 13 13.29 -2.00 -14.29
CA LEU A 13 14.05 -0.81 -13.88
C LEU A 13 14.62 -0.92 -12.47
N THR A 14 13.91 -1.56 -11.55
CA THR A 14 14.44 -1.82 -10.20
C THR A 14 15.62 -2.77 -10.25
N GLU A 15 15.57 -3.83 -11.07
CA GLU A 15 16.68 -4.78 -11.25
C GLU A 15 17.91 -4.11 -11.86
N ASP A 16 17.74 -3.27 -12.90
CA ASP A 16 18.84 -2.49 -13.48
C ASP A 16 19.46 -1.52 -12.45
N ASN A 17 18.64 -0.84 -11.65
CA ASN A 17 19.13 0.04 -10.60
C ASN A 17 19.84 -0.72 -9.47
N MET A 18 19.32 -1.86 -9.03
CA MET A 18 19.98 -2.73 -8.07
C MET A 18 21.35 -3.17 -8.57
N ALA A 19 21.45 -3.67 -9.80
CA ALA A 19 22.71 -4.11 -10.39
C ALA A 19 23.75 -2.99 -10.41
N PHE A 20 23.35 -1.78 -10.80
CA PHE A 20 24.24 -0.62 -10.79
C PHE A 20 24.73 -0.25 -9.40
N PHE A 21 23.83 -0.10 -8.42
CA PHE A 21 24.24 0.35 -7.08
C PHE A 21 25.02 -0.71 -6.31
N SER A 22 24.74 -2.00 -6.54
CA SER A 22 25.53 -3.10 -6.01
C SER A 22 26.97 -3.12 -6.55
N SER A 23 27.21 -2.55 -7.75
CA SER A 23 28.55 -2.50 -8.35
C SER A 23 29.39 -1.28 -7.94
N GLN A 24 28.85 -0.32 -7.17
CA GLN A 24 29.55 0.92 -6.80
C GLN A 24 30.48 0.80 -5.58
N GLY A 25 30.60 -0.38 -4.95
CA GLY A 25 31.44 -0.60 -3.76
C GLY A 25 30.71 -0.36 -2.42
N PRO A 26 31.42 -0.31 -1.27
CA PRO A 26 30.83 -0.43 0.08
C PRO A 26 30.08 0.81 0.62
N GLY A 27 29.74 1.78 -0.23
CA GLY A 27 29.06 3.01 0.20
C GLY A 27 27.68 2.75 0.80
N GLU A 28 27.41 3.31 1.98
CA GLU A 28 26.13 3.15 2.70
C GLU A 28 24.93 3.54 1.83
N THR A 29 24.97 4.71 1.18
CA THR A 29 23.89 5.18 0.30
C THR A 29 23.65 4.23 -0.88
N ALA A 30 24.70 3.67 -1.47
CA ALA A 30 24.58 2.72 -2.57
C ALA A 30 23.95 1.39 -2.10
N ARG A 31 24.35 0.88 -0.94
CA ARG A 31 23.73 -0.31 -0.33
C ARG A 31 22.25 -0.09 -0.02
N ARG A 32 21.90 1.05 0.57
CA ARG A 32 20.49 1.40 0.85
C ARG A 32 19.67 1.58 -0.42
N LEU A 33 20.24 2.18 -1.47
CA LEU A 33 19.59 2.25 -2.78
C LEU A 33 19.35 0.86 -3.38
N SER A 34 20.34 -0.03 -3.33
CA SER A 34 20.15 -1.42 -3.77
C SER A 34 19.03 -2.11 -2.98
N SER A 35 19.02 -1.96 -1.65
CA SER A 35 17.98 -2.50 -0.77
C SER A 35 16.58 -1.94 -1.05
N VAL A 36 16.44 -0.62 -1.24
CA VAL A 36 15.13 -0.01 -1.50
C VAL A 36 14.55 -0.48 -2.83
N PHE A 37 15.37 -0.63 -3.87
CA PHE A 37 14.91 -1.18 -5.15
C PHE A 37 14.53 -2.66 -5.05
N ALA A 38 15.26 -3.45 -4.25
CA ALA A 38 14.88 -4.84 -3.97
C ALA A 38 13.51 -4.92 -3.27
N GLY A 39 13.29 -4.06 -2.28
CA GLY A 39 12.00 -3.94 -1.59
C GLY A 39 10.88 -3.52 -2.53
N ILE A 40 11.10 -2.49 -3.36
CA ILE A 40 10.10 -2.03 -4.34
C ILE A 40 9.71 -3.16 -5.29
N ARG A 41 10.69 -3.92 -5.80
CA ARG A 41 10.46 -5.07 -6.67
C ARG A 41 9.59 -6.13 -6.00
N GLU A 42 9.95 -6.53 -4.79
CA GLU A 42 9.22 -7.53 -4.02
C GLU A 42 7.77 -7.09 -3.76
N GLN A 43 7.58 -5.86 -3.29
CA GLN A 43 6.25 -5.34 -2.99
C GLN A 43 5.40 -5.18 -4.26
N ALA A 44 5.98 -4.73 -5.38
CA ALA A 44 5.26 -4.59 -6.65
C ALA A 44 4.79 -5.94 -7.20
N LEU A 45 5.65 -6.98 -7.16
CA LEU A 45 5.29 -8.33 -7.58
C LEU A 45 4.23 -8.95 -6.68
N GLY A 46 4.34 -8.75 -5.36
CA GLY A 46 3.37 -9.28 -4.40
C GLY A 46 2.02 -8.57 -4.44
N LEU A 47 1.98 -7.31 -4.86
CA LEU A 47 0.76 -6.50 -4.90
C LEU A 47 -0.05 -6.68 -6.19
N GLU A 48 0.60 -6.90 -7.33
CA GLU A 48 -0.05 -6.94 -8.64
C GLU A 48 -1.21 -7.95 -8.74
N PRO A 49 -1.08 -9.21 -8.27
CA PRO A 49 -2.17 -10.19 -8.38
C PRO A 49 -3.41 -9.79 -7.58
N THR A 50 -3.22 -9.28 -6.36
CA THR A 50 -4.31 -8.81 -5.50
C THR A 50 -5.02 -7.62 -6.12
N LEU A 51 -4.28 -6.63 -6.64
CA LEU A 51 -4.89 -5.48 -7.33
C LEU A 51 -5.65 -5.92 -8.60
N GLY A 52 -5.11 -6.88 -9.35
CA GLY A 52 -5.78 -7.45 -10.52
C GLY A 52 -7.11 -8.12 -10.16
N HIS A 53 -7.12 -8.90 -9.07
CA HIS A 53 -8.35 -9.50 -8.55
C HIS A 53 -9.36 -8.45 -8.09
N LEU A 54 -8.93 -7.48 -7.27
CA LEU A 54 -9.78 -6.38 -6.79
C LEU A 54 -10.40 -5.60 -7.96
N LEU A 55 -9.62 -5.29 -9.01
CA LEU A 55 -10.13 -4.66 -10.23
C LEU A 55 -11.22 -5.49 -10.91
N GLY A 56 -11.04 -6.81 -10.96
CA GLY A 56 -11.97 -7.74 -11.59
C GLY A 56 -13.31 -7.83 -10.85
N VAL A 57 -13.33 -7.63 -9.52
CA VAL A 57 -14.55 -7.79 -8.71
C VAL A 57 -15.15 -6.50 -8.18
N ALA A 58 -14.42 -5.37 -8.24
CA ALA A 58 -14.85 -4.10 -7.67
C ALA A 58 -16.21 -3.62 -8.21
N HIS A 59 -16.53 -3.94 -9.47
CA HIS A 59 -17.79 -3.55 -10.11
C HIS A 59 -19.03 -4.15 -9.45
N HIS A 60 -18.92 -5.28 -8.75
CA HIS A 60 -20.03 -5.85 -7.97
C HIS A 60 -20.38 -5.02 -6.73
N PHE A 61 -19.58 -4.00 -6.41
CA PHE A 61 -19.72 -3.16 -5.24
C PHE A 61 -19.71 -1.66 -5.59
N ASP A 62 -19.88 -1.34 -6.87
CA ASP A 62 -20.03 0.04 -7.32
C ASP A 62 -21.44 0.56 -6.96
N LEU A 63 -21.51 1.85 -6.63
CA LEU A 63 -22.71 2.55 -6.17
C LEU A 63 -23.99 2.21 -6.96
N ASP A 64 -25.06 1.97 -6.21
CA ASP A 64 -26.39 2.51 -6.54
C ASP A 64 -26.58 3.85 -5.78
N THR A 65 -27.56 4.66 -6.17
CA THR A 65 -27.79 6.02 -5.62
C THR A 65 -28.00 6.10 -4.10
N GLU A 66 -28.33 5.00 -3.43
CA GLU A 66 -28.62 4.96 -1.99
C GLU A 66 -27.46 4.38 -1.15
N THR A 67 -26.44 3.76 -1.76
CA THR A 67 -25.43 2.98 -1.02
C THR A 67 -23.98 3.44 -1.32
N PRO A 68 -23.25 4.06 -0.36
CA PRO A 68 -21.89 4.57 -0.60
C PRO A 68 -20.88 3.48 -0.98
N ALA A 69 -19.97 3.73 -1.93
CA ALA A 69 -19.00 2.73 -2.40
C ALA A 69 -18.06 2.21 -1.29
N ASN A 70 -17.71 0.92 -1.33
CA ASN A 70 -16.90 0.27 -0.28
C ASN A 70 -15.39 0.58 -0.31
N GLY A 71 -14.89 1.34 -1.30
CA GLY A 71 -13.49 1.80 -1.33
C GLY A 71 -12.50 0.90 -2.09
N TYR A 72 -12.90 -0.24 -2.66
CA TYR A 72 -11.98 -1.11 -3.44
C TYR A 72 -11.37 -0.37 -4.64
N ARG A 73 -12.18 0.39 -5.39
CA ARG A 73 -11.69 1.21 -6.52
C ARG A 73 -10.68 2.26 -6.07
N SER A 74 -10.93 2.91 -4.93
CA SER A 74 -10.03 3.92 -4.36
C SER A 74 -8.70 3.31 -3.94
N LEU A 75 -8.70 2.15 -3.27
CA LEU A 75 -7.45 1.47 -2.91
C LEU A 75 -6.64 1.08 -4.15
N VAL A 76 -7.30 0.46 -5.13
CA VAL A 76 -6.66 0.08 -6.39
C VAL A 76 -6.08 1.31 -7.08
N HIS A 77 -6.84 2.41 -7.15
CA HIS A 77 -6.39 3.65 -7.78
C HIS A 77 -5.16 4.21 -7.07
N THR A 78 -5.20 4.35 -5.74
CA THR A 78 -4.09 4.83 -4.92
C THR A 78 -2.84 3.95 -5.09
N ALA A 79 -3.01 2.63 -5.09
CA ALA A 79 -1.89 1.70 -5.29
C ALA A 79 -1.28 1.82 -6.69
N ARG A 80 -2.11 1.99 -7.73
CA ARG A 80 -1.64 2.26 -9.09
C ARG A 80 -0.89 3.58 -9.20
N CYS A 81 -1.35 4.64 -8.53
CA CYS A 81 -0.65 5.92 -8.49
C CYS A 81 0.72 5.79 -7.82
N CYS A 82 0.82 5.05 -6.71
CA CYS A 82 2.09 4.76 -6.05
C CYS A 82 3.06 4.00 -6.96
N LEU A 83 2.60 2.93 -7.63
CA LEU A 83 3.40 2.18 -8.60
C LEU A 83 3.86 3.05 -9.79
N ALA A 84 2.97 3.91 -10.30
CA ALA A 84 3.29 4.83 -11.40
C ALA A 84 4.38 5.85 -10.99
N HIS A 85 4.29 6.40 -9.77
CA HIS A 85 5.32 7.29 -9.23
C HIS A 85 6.66 6.58 -9.10
N LEU A 86 6.67 5.39 -8.49
CA LEU A 86 7.88 4.56 -8.35
C LEU A 86 8.50 4.21 -9.71
N LEU A 87 7.68 3.95 -10.73
CA LEU A 87 8.14 3.72 -12.09
C LEU A 87 8.82 4.96 -12.67
N HIS A 88 8.18 6.13 -12.56
CA HIS A 88 8.76 7.40 -13.00
C HIS A 88 10.09 7.68 -12.26
N LYS A 89 10.10 7.50 -10.94
CA LYS A 89 11.29 7.72 -10.12
C LYS A 89 12.43 6.76 -10.46
N SER A 90 12.12 5.49 -10.70
CA SER A 90 13.10 4.48 -11.10
C SER A 90 13.73 4.81 -12.46
N ARG A 91 12.94 5.33 -13.42
CA ARG A 91 13.46 5.85 -14.70
C ARG A 91 14.36 7.06 -14.49
N TYR A 92 13.94 8.01 -13.66
CA TYR A 92 14.77 9.17 -13.34
C TYR A 92 16.12 8.76 -12.77
N VAL A 93 16.14 7.82 -11.80
CA VAL A 93 17.39 7.31 -11.22
C VAL A 93 18.23 6.62 -12.29
N ALA A 94 17.65 5.74 -13.12
CA ALA A 94 18.38 5.04 -14.18
C ALA A 94 19.09 6.02 -15.15
N SER A 95 18.41 7.09 -15.54
CA SER A 95 18.96 8.11 -16.45
C SER A 95 19.98 9.05 -15.80
N ASN A 96 19.90 9.28 -14.48
CA ASN A 96 20.71 10.31 -13.82
C ASN A 96 21.79 9.76 -12.88
N ARG A 97 21.77 8.47 -12.51
CA ARG A 97 22.66 7.84 -11.51
C ARG A 97 24.17 7.96 -11.77
N ARG A 98 24.58 8.29 -13.01
CA ARG A 98 25.98 8.53 -13.40
C ARG A 98 26.38 10.02 -13.41
N SER A 99 25.41 10.92 -13.24
CA SER A 99 25.65 12.37 -13.23
C SER A 99 26.30 12.80 -11.93
N ILE A 100 27.27 13.71 -12.02
CA ILE A 100 27.88 14.35 -10.84
C ILE A 100 26.88 15.17 -10.01
N PHE A 101 25.75 15.58 -10.61
CA PHE A 101 24.69 16.32 -9.93
C PHE A 101 23.62 15.40 -9.32
N PHE A 102 23.80 14.08 -9.39
CA PHE A 102 22.85 13.13 -8.85
C PHE A 102 22.84 13.16 -7.32
N ARG A 103 21.75 13.69 -6.75
CA ARG A 103 21.55 13.78 -5.30
C ARG A 103 21.09 12.43 -4.75
N ALA A 104 22.03 11.49 -4.58
CA ALA A 104 21.73 10.11 -4.17
C ALA A 104 20.90 10.02 -2.88
N SER A 105 21.29 10.75 -1.83
CA SER A 105 20.59 10.71 -0.53
C SER A 105 19.15 11.22 -0.60
N HIS A 106 18.89 12.25 -1.40
CA HIS A 106 17.53 12.79 -1.59
C HIS A 106 16.64 11.80 -2.34
N ASN A 107 17.16 11.19 -3.41
CA ASN A 107 16.43 10.18 -4.17
C ASN A 107 16.17 8.93 -3.32
N LEU A 108 17.13 8.52 -2.49
CA LEU A 108 16.97 7.43 -1.55
C LEU A 108 15.82 7.69 -0.57
N ALA A 109 15.81 8.85 0.08
CA ALA A 109 14.76 9.19 1.05
C ALA A 109 13.36 9.16 0.43
N GLU A 110 13.20 9.67 -0.80
CA GLU A 110 11.93 9.59 -1.52
C GLU A 110 11.54 8.14 -1.85
N LEU A 111 12.49 7.33 -2.34
CA LEU A 111 12.23 5.92 -2.65
C LEU A 111 11.86 5.12 -1.39
N GLU A 112 12.50 5.38 -0.25
CA GLU A 112 12.19 4.72 1.02
C GLU A 112 10.79 5.09 1.52
N ALA A 113 10.39 6.35 1.38
CA ALA A 113 9.04 6.79 1.73
C ALA A 113 7.96 6.10 0.87
N TYR A 114 8.18 6.01 -0.45
CA TYR A 114 7.25 5.32 -1.34
C TYR A 114 7.29 3.79 -1.18
N LEU A 115 8.42 3.20 -0.82
CA LEU A 115 8.48 1.78 -0.45
C LEU A 115 7.65 1.51 0.81
N ALA A 116 7.78 2.36 1.83
CA ALA A 116 6.97 2.24 3.03
C ALA A 116 5.47 2.34 2.70
N ALA A 117 5.07 3.32 1.89
CA ALA A 117 3.69 3.46 1.42
C ALA A 117 3.21 2.23 0.63
N LEU A 118 4.03 1.70 -0.29
CA LEU A 118 3.69 0.51 -1.09
C LEU A 118 3.51 -0.74 -0.22
N THR A 119 4.37 -0.93 0.79
CA THR A 119 4.23 -2.01 1.77
C THR A 119 2.90 -1.92 2.52
N GLN A 120 2.51 -0.72 2.96
CA GLN A 120 1.21 -0.54 3.63
C GLN A 120 0.03 -0.74 2.68
N LEU A 121 0.12 -0.27 1.43
CA LEU A 121 -0.88 -0.53 0.40
C LEU A 121 -1.06 -2.03 0.13
N ARG A 122 0.03 -2.81 0.15
CA ARG A 122 -0.05 -4.26 0.02
C ARG A 122 -0.76 -4.91 1.19
N ALA A 123 -0.48 -4.48 2.41
CA ALA A 123 -1.20 -4.97 3.57
C ALA A 123 -2.70 -4.61 3.47
N LEU A 124 -3.06 -3.38 3.10
CA LEU A 124 -4.45 -2.97 2.85
C LEU A 124 -5.12 -3.81 1.75
N ALA A 125 -4.41 -4.12 0.68
CA ALA A 125 -4.93 -4.97 -0.39
C ALA A 125 -5.18 -6.41 0.07
N TYR A 126 -4.29 -6.95 0.91
CA TYR A 126 -4.49 -8.24 1.55
C TYR A 126 -5.75 -8.25 2.44
N TYR A 127 -5.94 -7.21 3.25
CA TYR A 127 -7.16 -7.06 4.06
C TYR A 127 -8.42 -6.96 3.21
N ALA A 128 -8.39 -6.14 2.16
CA ALA A 128 -9.49 -6.02 1.20
C ALA A 128 -9.85 -7.37 0.58
N GLN A 129 -8.85 -8.18 0.22
CA GLN A 129 -9.06 -9.53 -0.33
C GLN A 129 -9.66 -10.49 0.69
N ARG A 130 -9.24 -10.43 1.97
CA ARG A 130 -9.87 -11.22 3.04
C ARG A 130 -11.33 -10.84 3.26
N LEU A 131 -11.62 -9.53 3.29
CA LEU A 131 -13.00 -9.04 3.43
C LEU A 131 -13.88 -9.51 2.27
N LEU A 132 -13.37 -9.51 1.03
CA LEU A 132 -14.08 -10.06 -0.12
C LEU A 132 -14.37 -11.54 -0.01
N ALA A 133 -13.42 -12.33 0.50
CA ALA A 133 -13.60 -13.78 0.63
C ALA A 133 -14.65 -14.17 1.68
N ILE A 134 -14.84 -13.33 2.70
CA ILE A 134 -15.77 -13.60 3.80
C ILE A 134 -17.17 -13.01 3.51
N ASN A 135 -17.26 -11.91 2.75
CA ASN A 135 -18.53 -11.29 2.39
C ASN A 135 -19.23 -12.02 1.24
N ARG A 136 -20.57 -12.02 1.27
CA ARG A 136 -21.37 -12.44 0.12
C ARG A 136 -21.19 -11.42 -1.02
N PRO A 137 -21.12 -11.86 -2.29
CA PRO A 137 -21.08 -10.95 -3.43
C PRO A 137 -22.24 -9.94 -3.40
N GLY A 138 -21.95 -8.66 -3.61
CA GLY A 138 -22.96 -7.59 -3.62
C GLY A 138 -23.39 -7.08 -2.25
N VAL A 139 -22.94 -7.70 -1.15
CA VAL A 139 -23.15 -7.19 0.20
C VAL A 139 -22.03 -6.20 0.53
N LEU A 140 -22.41 -4.95 0.76
CA LEU A 140 -21.48 -3.84 0.98
C LEU A 140 -20.89 -3.81 2.41
N PHE A 141 -21.70 -4.22 3.39
CA PHE A 141 -21.34 -4.22 4.81
C PHE A 141 -21.08 -5.63 5.32
N PHE A 142 -20.17 -5.76 6.28
CA PHE A 142 -19.87 -7.05 6.86
C PHE A 142 -21.05 -7.56 7.70
N GLU A 143 -21.69 -8.65 7.27
CA GLU A 143 -22.78 -9.32 8.01
C GLU A 143 -22.28 -10.47 8.91
N GLY A 144 -20.96 -10.63 9.07
CA GLY A 144 -20.36 -11.72 9.83
C GLY A 144 -20.23 -11.46 11.34
N ASP A 145 -19.96 -12.55 12.08
CA ASP A 145 -19.86 -12.61 13.54
C ASP A 145 -18.82 -11.63 14.13
N GLU A 146 -19.13 -11.02 15.28
CA GLU A 146 -18.35 -9.93 15.90
C GLU A 146 -16.85 -10.27 16.13
N GLY A 147 -16.51 -11.57 16.25
CA GLY A 147 -15.14 -12.05 16.45
C GLY A 147 -14.20 -11.86 15.25
N LEU A 148 -14.69 -12.00 14.01
CA LEU A 148 -13.89 -11.76 12.80
C LEU A 148 -13.53 -10.28 12.65
N THR A 149 -14.42 -9.41 13.12
CA THR A 149 -14.21 -7.96 13.19
C THR A 149 -13.11 -7.63 14.20
N ALA A 150 -13.10 -8.22 15.39
CA ALA A 150 -12.12 -7.92 16.43
C ALA A 150 -10.68 -8.30 16.05
N ASP A 151 -10.46 -9.50 15.48
CA ASP A 151 -9.13 -9.92 15.02
C ASP A 151 -8.64 -9.08 13.83
N PHE A 152 -9.55 -8.74 12.91
CA PHE A 152 -9.28 -7.83 11.80
C PHE A 152 -8.83 -6.45 12.29
N LEU A 153 -9.51 -5.92 13.31
CA LEU A 153 -9.19 -4.62 13.90
C LEU A 153 -7.88 -4.64 14.68
N ARG A 154 -7.57 -5.75 15.37
CA ARG A 154 -6.30 -5.94 16.07
C ARG A 154 -5.13 -5.98 15.09
N GLU A 155 -5.26 -6.71 13.99
CA GLU A 155 -4.27 -6.72 12.91
C GLU A 155 -4.13 -5.33 12.25
N TYR A 156 -5.24 -4.61 12.04
CA TYR A 156 -5.21 -3.25 11.49
C TYR A 156 -4.46 -2.25 12.39
N VAL A 157 -4.62 -2.33 13.71
CA VAL A 157 -3.93 -1.43 14.65
C VAL A 157 -2.40 -1.53 14.53
N THR A 158 -1.88 -2.68 14.08
CA THR A 158 -0.44 -2.90 13.87
C THR A 158 0.11 -2.30 12.57
N LEU A 159 -0.74 -1.83 11.64
CA LEU A 159 -0.30 -1.17 10.41
C LEU A 159 0.43 0.15 10.72
N HIS A 160 1.51 0.40 10.00
CA HIS A 160 2.25 1.65 10.15
C HIS A 160 1.51 2.79 9.45
N LYS A 161 0.76 3.57 10.23
CA LYS A 161 -0.14 4.62 9.73
C LYS A 161 0.55 5.89 9.26
N GLY A 162 1.87 6.01 9.47
CA GLY A 162 2.63 7.22 9.14
C GLY A 162 2.60 7.58 7.65
N CYS A 163 2.48 6.59 6.76
CA CYS A 163 2.43 6.81 5.30
C CYS A 163 1.11 7.43 4.81
N PHE A 164 0.08 7.48 5.66
CA PHE A 164 -1.24 8.00 5.32
C PHE A 164 -1.74 9.02 6.35
N TYR A 165 -0.83 9.81 6.93
CA TYR A 165 -1.18 10.84 7.93
C TYR A 165 -2.02 10.27 9.10
N GLY A 166 -1.69 9.06 9.55
CA GLY A 166 -2.41 8.40 10.64
C GLY A 166 -3.71 7.68 10.25
N ARG A 167 -4.14 7.73 8.98
CA ARG A 167 -5.45 7.18 8.53
C ARG A 167 -5.29 6.18 7.38
N CYS A 168 -5.30 4.88 7.68
CA CYS A 168 -5.19 3.82 6.67
C CYS A 168 -6.54 3.24 6.22
N LEU A 169 -7.64 3.55 6.92
CA LEU A 169 -8.99 3.09 6.55
C LEU A 169 -9.73 4.16 5.75
N GLY A 170 -9.76 3.96 4.44
CA GLY A 170 -10.76 4.54 3.52
C GLY A 170 -11.87 3.54 3.14
N PHE A 171 -11.89 2.36 3.80
CA PHE A 171 -12.90 1.32 3.65
C PHE A 171 -13.96 1.49 4.73
N GLN A 172 -15.24 1.45 4.36
CA GLN A 172 -16.32 1.50 5.32
C GLN A 172 -16.37 0.17 6.10
N ILE A 173 -15.84 0.20 7.31
CA ILE A 173 -16.17 -0.76 8.36
C ILE A 173 -17.57 -0.38 8.85
N ASP A 174 -18.45 -1.37 9.03
CA ASP A 174 -19.81 -1.17 9.55
C ASP A 174 -19.80 -0.23 10.78
N PRO A 175 -20.75 0.73 10.92
CA PRO A 175 -20.80 1.63 12.07
C PRO A 175 -20.79 0.94 13.44
N ARG A 176 -21.30 -0.30 13.54
CA ARG A 176 -21.28 -1.13 14.75
C ARG A 176 -19.88 -1.65 15.06
N ALA A 177 -19.15 -2.06 14.02
CA ALA A 177 -17.75 -2.44 14.12
C ALA A 177 -16.86 -1.23 14.46
N SER A 178 -17.16 -0.04 13.93
CA SER A 178 -16.47 1.21 14.30
C SER A 178 -16.67 1.60 15.78
N ARG A 179 -17.84 1.31 16.36
CA ARG A 179 -18.09 1.48 17.81
C ARG A 179 -17.23 0.54 18.66
N ALA A 180 -17.13 -0.73 18.29
CA ALA A 180 -16.28 -1.70 18.99
C ALA A 180 -14.78 -1.30 18.94
N VAL A 181 -14.32 -0.72 17.82
CA VAL A 181 -12.96 -0.14 17.70
C VAL A 181 -12.75 1.05 18.61
N GLY A 182 -13.73 1.97 18.65
CA GLY A 182 -13.69 3.16 19.48
C GLY A 182 -13.56 2.80 20.95
N GLU A 183 -14.32 1.80 21.42
CA GLU A 183 -14.27 1.32 22.80
C GLU A 183 -12.93 0.63 23.11
N HIS A 184 -12.42 -0.23 22.24
CA HIS A 184 -11.13 -0.92 22.48
C HIS A 184 -9.89 -0.02 22.34
N LEU A 185 -9.92 1.03 21.51
CA LEU A 185 -8.85 2.03 21.45
C LEU A 185 -8.81 2.94 22.69
N THR A 186 -9.96 3.15 23.34
CA THR A 186 -10.04 3.92 24.58
C THR A 186 -9.49 3.12 25.78
N GLU A 187 -9.59 1.79 25.73
CA GLU A 187 -9.00 0.90 26.75
C GLU A 187 -7.47 0.73 26.60
N LEU A 188 -6.91 0.89 25.39
CA LEU A 188 -5.47 0.69 25.12
C LEU A 188 -4.62 1.98 25.16
N SER A 189 -5.24 3.17 25.30
CA SER A 189 -4.51 4.42 25.50
C SER A 189 -5.22 5.32 26.52
N PRO A 190 -4.76 5.39 27.78
CA PRO A 190 -5.38 6.24 28.80
C PRO A 190 -5.04 7.73 28.62
N ASN A 191 -4.39 8.14 27.53
CA ASN A 191 -3.93 9.52 27.37
C ASN A 191 -4.60 10.21 26.15
N PRO A 192 -5.52 11.16 26.37
CA PRO A 192 -6.38 11.75 25.34
C PRO A 192 -5.68 12.79 24.42
N LEU A 193 -4.34 12.87 24.41
CA LEU A 193 -3.60 13.95 23.74
C LEU A 193 -2.82 13.53 22.48
N THR A 194 -2.99 12.32 21.95
CA THR A 194 -2.24 11.86 20.76
C THR A 194 -3.10 11.68 19.50
N LEU A 195 -4.20 12.45 19.39
CA LEU A 195 -5.05 12.51 18.20
C LEU A 195 -5.16 13.95 17.68
N LEU A 196 -4.02 14.51 17.25
CA LEU A 196 -3.94 15.59 16.25
C LEU A 196 -2.83 15.25 15.26
#